data_AF-A0A1J7JAB1-F1
#
_entry.id   AF-A0A1J7JAB1-F1
#
_cell.length_a   1.000
_cell.length_b   1.000
_cell.length_c   1.000
_cell.angle_alpha   90.00
_cell.angle_beta   90.00
_cell.angle_gamma   90.00
#
_symmetry.space_group_name_H-M   'P 1'
#
loop_
_entity.id
_entity.type
_entity.pdbx_description
1 polymer ?
#
loop_
_entity_poly.entity_id
_entity_poly.type
_entity_poly.pdbx_seq_one_letter_code
_entity_poly.pdbx_strand_id
1 'polypeptide(L)'
;MTSNTGLTYVPVGSGLAMLDACSSGDIATLKRLFAEEGIRPGSKPIYGVYYDPKYYPQGPPATATAESDIPSTWELLARAVAAKHVVIIQFILQTYPSFSLNQALGVVHAMLDNPDPAVLQVLLDHEPEFASYSVDYGMRCFLTDACARAPEEIVPVLHVLLDNGADVNDGWGPGGGALFAALLGDQPLEIIAKIVDKGGRISTGCIFSAIQRGRADVVELLLNHKRNNLDGKAREDIRDAAQKSADKNIISIVQAWSEIKTSQGDLAGNASESKDKGWWRKLL
;
A
#
# COMPACT_ATOMS: atom_id res chain seq x y z
N MET A 1 47.18 -7.68 33.99
CA MET A 1 47.48 -8.23 32.65
C MET A 1 46.17 -8.67 32.05
N THR A 2 45.92 -8.19 30.86
CA THR A 2 44.65 -8.10 30.15
C THR A 2 44.14 -9.44 29.63
N SER A 3 42.82 -9.55 29.73
CA SER A 3 41.86 -10.36 28.96
C SER A 3 42.20 -10.62 27.50
N ASN A 4 41.89 -11.85 27.04
CA ASN A 4 41.35 -12.23 25.73
C ASN A 4 41.28 -13.77 25.69
N THR A 5 40.30 -14.46 25.14
CA THR A 5 39.06 -14.13 24.41
C THR A 5 38.28 -15.44 24.42
N GLY A 6 37.13 -15.46 25.09
CA GLY A 6 36.17 -16.54 24.91
C GLY A 6 35.56 -16.38 23.52
N LEU A 7 36.17 -17.00 22.52
CA LEU A 7 35.51 -17.30 21.26
C LEU A 7 34.43 -18.34 21.59
N THR A 8 33.22 -17.87 21.87
CA THR A 8 32.05 -18.73 21.95
C THR A 8 31.82 -19.33 20.58
N TYR A 9 31.94 -20.65 20.53
CA TYR A 9 31.57 -21.49 19.41
C TYR A 9 30.14 -21.15 18.95
N VAL A 10 30.00 -20.60 17.75
CA VAL A 10 28.70 -20.38 17.09
C VAL A 10 28.29 -21.74 16.50
N PRO A 11 27.20 -22.37 16.96
CA PRO A 11 26.74 -23.61 16.36
C PRO A 11 26.21 -23.30 14.97
N VAL A 12 26.72 -23.98 13.95
CA VAL A 12 26.16 -23.98 12.60
C VAL A 12 24.66 -24.32 12.69
N GLY A 13 23.77 -23.37 12.39
CA GLY A 13 22.32 -23.55 12.46
C GLY A 13 21.59 -22.70 13.51
N SER A 14 22.26 -21.78 14.19
CA SER A 14 21.58 -20.87 15.14
C SER A 14 20.59 -19.95 14.42
N GLY A 15 20.92 -19.50 13.20
CA GLY A 15 20.03 -18.65 12.42
C GLY A 15 18.75 -19.31 11.94
N LEU A 16 18.85 -20.55 11.44
CA LEU A 16 17.66 -21.31 11.06
C LEU A 16 16.75 -21.54 12.28
N ALA A 17 17.33 -21.87 13.43
CA ALA A 17 16.56 -22.02 14.67
C ALA A 17 15.86 -20.72 15.11
N MET A 18 16.47 -19.54 14.87
CA MET A 18 15.80 -18.26 15.11
C MET A 18 14.58 -18.08 14.18
N LEU A 19 14.73 -18.41 12.90
CA LEU A 19 13.63 -18.33 11.92
C LEU A 19 12.50 -19.32 12.25
N ASP A 20 12.84 -20.53 12.69
CA ASP A 20 11.88 -21.55 13.12
C ASP A 20 11.14 -21.10 14.39
N ALA A 21 11.85 -20.49 15.35
CA ALA A 21 11.24 -19.90 16.54
C ALA A 21 10.27 -18.76 16.16
N CYS A 22 10.64 -17.92 15.18
CA CYS A 22 9.75 -16.88 14.67
C CYS A 22 8.50 -17.44 14.00
N SER A 23 8.63 -18.56 13.29
CA SER A 23 7.52 -19.21 12.56
C SER A 23 6.60 -20.01 13.48
N SER A 24 7.13 -20.60 14.55
CA SER A 24 6.38 -21.42 15.51
C SER A 24 5.82 -20.63 16.69
N GLY A 25 6.29 -19.41 16.91
CA GLY A 25 5.89 -18.58 18.06
C GLY A 25 6.67 -18.89 19.34
N ASP A 26 7.76 -19.66 19.27
CA ASP A 26 8.58 -20.03 20.43
C ASP A 26 9.46 -18.86 20.90
N ILE A 27 8.85 -17.95 21.65
CA ILE A 27 9.50 -16.78 22.21
C ILE A 27 10.62 -17.15 23.21
N ALA A 28 10.53 -18.29 23.88
CA ALA A 28 11.53 -18.71 24.85
C ALA A 28 12.83 -19.10 24.14
N THR A 29 12.73 -19.90 23.08
CA THR A 29 13.88 -20.24 22.23
C THR A 29 14.47 -19.01 21.57
N LEU A 30 13.63 -18.12 21.00
CA LEU A 30 14.13 -16.91 20.34
C LEU A 30 14.91 -16.00 21.32
N LYS A 31 14.38 -15.77 22.53
CA LYS A 31 15.07 -14.98 23.58
C LYS A 31 16.40 -15.60 23.98
N ARG A 32 16.46 -16.92 24.12
CA ARG A 32 17.69 -17.63 24.46
C ARG A 32 18.74 -17.45 23.35
N LEU A 33 18.36 -17.69 22.09
CA LEU A 33 19.26 -17.54 20.94
C LEU A 33 19.76 -16.10 20.79
N PHE A 34 18.89 -15.09 20.97
CA PHE A 34 19.31 -13.69 20.97
C PHE A 34 20.35 -13.41 22.06
N ALA A 35 20.14 -13.92 23.28
CA ALA A 35 21.09 -13.73 24.37
C ALA A 35 22.45 -14.42 24.12
N GLU A 36 22.43 -15.62 23.53
CA GLU A 36 23.63 -16.37 23.11
C GLU A 36 24.45 -15.59 22.07
N GLU A 37 23.79 -14.93 21.12
CA GLU A 37 24.41 -14.06 20.11
C GLU A 37 24.69 -12.62 20.62
N GLY A 38 24.44 -12.35 21.91
CA GLY A 38 24.67 -11.04 22.51
C GLY A 38 23.71 -9.93 22.05
N ILE A 39 22.62 -10.27 21.38
CA ILE A 39 21.55 -9.37 20.94
C ILE A 39 20.68 -9.00 22.15
N ARG A 40 20.46 -7.70 22.37
CA ARG A 40 19.79 -7.14 23.55
C ARG A 40 18.88 -5.98 23.14
N PRO A 41 17.90 -5.57 23.97
CA PRO A 41 17.12 -4.37 23.70
C PRO A 41 18.01 -3.16 23.42
N GLY A 42 17.77 -2.49 22.29
CA GLY A 42 18.59 -1.38 21.80
C GLY A 42 19.75 -1.78 20.89
N SER A 43 19.91 -3.07 20.56
CA SER A 43 20.83 -3.52 19.52
C SER A 43 20.49 -2.86 18.17
N LYS A 44 21.52 -2.65 17.34
CA LYS A 44 21.32 -2.17 15.97
C LYS A 44 20.67 -3.27 15.12
N PRO A 45 19.78 -2.92 14.17
CA PRO A 45 19.22 -3.89 13.26
C PRO A 45 20.31 -4.57 12.43
N ILE A 46 20.08 -5.84 12.14
CA ILE A 46 20.95 -6.67 11.30
C ILE A 46 20.44 -6.54 9.88
N TYR A 47 21.22 -5.90 9.03
CA TYR A 47 20.94 -5.82 7.60
C TYR A 47 21.77 -6.90 6.90
N GLY A 48 21.10 -7.80 6.17
CA GLY A 48 21.78 -8.77 5.32
C GLY A 48 22.59 -8.07 4.24
N VAL A 49 23.68 -8.69 3.80
CA VAL A 49 24.46 -8.16 2.67
C VAL A 49 23.76 -8.61 1.38
N TYR A 50 23.06 -7.69 0.71
CA TYR A 50 22.46 -7.97 -0.59
C TYR A 50 23.53 -7.94 -1.69
N TYR A 51 23.84 -9.09 -2.27
CA TYR A 51 24.69 -9.20 -3.44
C TYR A 51 23.81 -9.30 -4.68
N ASP A 52 23.68 -8.21 -5.42
CA ASP A 52 22.99 -8.22 -6.71
C ASP A 52 23.83 -9.07 -7.71
N PRO A 53 23.28 -10.19 -8.23
CA PRO A 53 23.98 -11.05 -9.18
C PRO A 53 24.42 -10.33 -10.46
N LYS A 54 23.76 -9.22 -10.82
CA LYS A 54 24.14 -8.35 -11.94
C LYS A 54 25.50 -7.67 -11.73
N TYR A 55 25.82 -7.32 -10.49
CA TYR A 55 27.04 -6.62 -10.12
C TYR A 55 28.10 -7.56 -9.51
N TYR A 56 27.68 -8.71 -8.98
CA TYR A 56 28.54 -9.77 -8.44
C TYR A 56 28.25 -11.13 -9.09
N PRO A 57 28.48 -11.27 -10.41
CA PRO A 57 28.16 -12.50 -11.15
C PRO A 57 29.00 -13.72 -10.71
N GLN A 58 30.08 -13.50 -9.97
CA GLN A 58 30.96 -14.55 -9.42
C GLN A 58 30.69 -14.82 -7.92
N GLY A 59 29.61 -14.25 -7.37
CA GLY A 59 29.36 -14.24 -5.94
C GLY A 59 30.10 -13.12 -5.20
N PRO A 60 29.92 -13.02 -3.86
CA PRO A 60 30.53 -11.98 -3.05
C PRO A 60 32.07 -12.04 -3.08
N PRO A 61 32.77 -10.90 -2.90
CA PRO A 61 34.23 -10.90 -2.84
C PRO A 61 34.72 -11.75 -1.67
N ALA A 62 35.81 -12.50 -1.85
CA ALA A 62 36.38 -13.40 -0.83
C ALA A 62 36.84 -12.71 0.48
N THR A 63 36.82 -11.38 0.52
CA THR A 63 37.05 -10.54 1.72
C THR A 63 35.78 -10.23 2.49
N ALA A 64 34.60 -10.68 2.02
CA ALA A 64 33.38 -10.68 2.80
C ALA A 64 33.62 -11.57 4.02
N THR A 65 33.69 -10.94 5.19
CA THR A 65 33.82 -11.63 6.47
C THR A 65 32.78 -12.74 6.54
N ALA A 66 33.19 -13.93 7.01
CA ALA A 66 32.35 -15.11 7.16
C ALA A 66 30.92 -14.70 7.54
N GLU A 67 29.97 -15.10 6.70
CA GLU A 67 28.55 -14.82 6.83
C GLU A 67 28.14 -14.95 8.31
N SER A 68 27.65 -13.85 8.88
CA SER A 68 26.96 -13.94 10.16
C SER A 68 25.79 -14.90 9.96
N ASP A 69 25.81 -16.06 10.63
CA ASP A 69 24.70 -17.03 10.60
C ASP A 69 23.40 -16.43 11.18
N ILE A 70 23.47 -15.22 11.77
CA ILE A 70 22.32 -14.48 12.27
C ILE A 70 21.50 -13.90 11.09
N PRO A 71 20.22 -14.28 10.94
CA PRO A 71 19.34 -13.74 9.91
C PRO A 71 19.17 -12.23 10.08
N SER A 72 18.87 -11.55 8.97
CA SER A 72 18.56 -10.13 9.01
C SER A 72 17.28 -9.86 9.80
N THR A 73 17.18 -8.66 10.39
CA THR A 73 16.02 -8.27 11.20
C THR A 73 14.71 -8.35 10.40
N TRP A 74 14.74 -8.02 9.10
CA TRP A 74 13.54 -8.10 8.27
C TRP A 74 13.14 -9.55 7.98
N GLU A 75 14.06 -10.52 7.89
CA GLU A 75 13.72 -11.94 7.70
C GLU A 75 13.04 -12.52 8.93
N LEU A 76 13.59 -12.24 10.12
CA LEU A 76 12.98 -12.63 11.40
C LEU A 76 11.56 -12.05 11.52
N LEU A 77 11.42 -10.75 11.23
CA LEU A 77 10.14 -10.06 11.30
C LEU A 77 9.15 -10.59 10.26
N ALA A 78 9.57 -10.81 9.02
CA ALA A 78 8.71 -11.33 7.95
C ALA A 78 8.19 -12.74 8.27
N ARG A 79 9.01 -13.62 8.88
CA ARG A 79 8.57 -14.94 9.34
C ARG A 79 7.53 -14.84 10.45
N ALA A 80 7.76 -13.99 11.43
CA ALA A 80 6.82 -13.79 12.53
C ALA A 80 5.49 -13.18 12.05
N VAL A 81 5.55 -12.25 11.09
CA VAL A 81 4.38 -11.64 10.42
C VAL A 81 3.60 -12.68 9.62
N ALA A 82 4.27 -13.45 8.78
CA ALA A 82 3.62 -14.51 7.99
C ALA A 82 2.91 -15.53 8.89
N ALA A 83 3.49 -15.84 10.05
CA ALA A 83 2.93 -16.76 11.04
C ALA A 83 1.99 -16.07 12.06
N LYS A 84 1.75 -14.75 11.95
CA LYS A 84 0.86 -13.94 12.79
C LYS A 84 1.20 -13.96 14.29
N HIS A 85 2.47 -14.15 14.64
CA HIS A 85 2.92 -14.24 16.04
C HIS A 85 3.23 -12.87 16.64
N VAL A 86 2.18 -12.16 17.07
CA VAL A 86 2.27 -10.79 17.64
C VAL A 86 3.33 -10.65 18.74
N VAL A 87 3.46 -11.62 19.63
CA VAL A 87 4.44 -11.57 20.74
C VAL A 87 5.88 -11.59 20.23
N ILE A 88 6.16 -12.36 19.17
CA ILE A 88 7.48 -12.40 18.54
C ILE A 88 7.75 -11.06 17.84
N ILE A 89 6.78 -10.55 17.09
CA ILE A 89 6.88 -9.27 16.36
C ILE A 89 7.23 -8.14 17.33
N GLN A 90 6.47 -8.01 18.42
CA GLN A 90 6.74 -7.02 19.47
C GLN A 90 8.12 -7.20 20.08
N PHE A 91 8.53 -8.44 20.37
CA PHE A 91 9.86 -8.71 20.91
C PHE A 91 10.98 -8.29 19.95
N ILE A 92 10.86 -8.58 18.65
CA ILE A 92 11.84 -8.18 17.63
C ILE A 92 11.92 -6.65 17.56
N LEU A 93 10.79 -5.95 17.45
CA LEU A 93 10.75 -4.48 17.33
C LEU A 93 11.27 -3.78 18.59
N GLN A 94 10.96 -4.29 19.79
CA GLN A 94 11.53 -3.80 21.05
C GLN A 94 13.03 -4.07 21.15
N THR A 95 13.51 -5.16 20.56
CA THR A 95 14.93 -5.47 20.53
C THR A 95 15.68 -4.51 19.60
N TYR A 96 15.09 -4.18 18.46
CA TYR A 96 15.64 -3.32 17.43
C TYR A 96 14.79 -2.04 17.24
N PRO A 97 14.75 -1.12 18.23
CA PRO A 97 13.85 0.04 18.18
C PRO A 97 14.18 1.01 17.04
N SER A 98 15.40 0.97 16.49
CA SER A 98 15.80 1.78 15.34
C SER A 98 15.60 1.07 13.99
N PHE A 99 14.96 -0.09 13.96
CA PHE A 99 14.65 -0.78 12.71
C PHE A 99 13.55 -0.03 11.96
N SER A 100 13.79 0.27 10.69
CA SER A 100 12.80 0.90 9.82
C SER A 100 12.18 -0.11 8.86
N LEU A 101 10.85 -0.18 8.88
CA LEU A 101 10.01 -0.95 7.99
C LEU A 101 10.05 -0.44 6.54
N ASN A 102 10.51 0.79 6.31
CA ASN A 102 10.70 1.34 4.96
C ASN A 102 11.75 0.59 4.12
N GLN A 103 12.55 -0.27 4.73
CA GLN A 103 13.50 -1.14 4.02
C GLN A 103 13.04 -2.61 3.98
N ALA A 104 11.81 -2.89 4.41
CA ALA A 104 11.33 -4.24 4.69
C ALA A 104 10.24 -4.70 3.70
N LEU A 105 10.54 -4.72 2.40
CA LEU A 105 9.61 -5.21 1.38
C LEU A 105 9.09 -6.63 1.68
N GLY A 106 9.94 -7.49 2.27
CA GLY A 106 9.55 -8.83 2.69
C GLY A 106 8.44 -8.85 3.75
N VAL A 107 8.36 -7.82 4.61
CA VAL A 107 7.28 -7.68 5.60
C VAL A 107 5.97 -7.31 4.92
N VAL A 108 6.00 -6.43 3.91
CA VAL A 108 4.82 -6.10 3.09
C VAL A 108 4.31 -7.34 2.37
N HIS A 109 5.17 -8.12 1.72
CA HIS A 109 4.76 -9.37 1.08
C HIS A 109 4.15 -10.36 2.09
N ALA A 110 4.79 -10.55 3.25
CA ALA A 110 4.26 -11.42 4.30
C ALA A 110 2.87 -10.97 4.78
N MET A 111 2.65 -9.66 4.94
CA MET A 111 1.34 -9.07 5.28
C MET A 111 0.29 -9.31 4.20
N LEU A 112 0.64 -9.18 2.92
CA LEU A 112 -0.28 -9.37 1.81
C LEU A 112 -0.65 -10.84 1.60
N ASP A 113 0.29 -11.76 1.84
CA ASP A 113 0.07 -13.19 1.69
C ASP A 113 -0.59 -13.81 2.93
N ASN A 114 -0.49 -13.17 4.10
CA ASN A 114 -1.12 -13.60 5.34
C ASN A 114 -1.81 -12.41 6.04
N PRO A 115 -2.92 -11.86 5.47
CA PRO A 115 -3.57 -10.66 6.00
C PRO A 115 -3.98 -10.82 7.46
N ASP A 116 -3.53 -9.89 8.31
CA ASP A 116 -3.94 -9.80 9.71
C ASP A 116 -3.92 -8.33 10.18
N PRO A 117 -5.08 -7.71 10.42
CA PRO A 117 -5.15 -6.30 10.81
C PRO A 117 -4.52 -6.02 12.18
N ALA A 118 -4.49 -6.98 13.10
CA ALA A 118 -3.87 -6.79 14.41
C ALA A 118 -2.34 -6.80 14.31
N VAL A 119 -1.79 -7.67 13.47
CA VAL A 119 -0.35 -7.65 13.14
C VAL A 119 0.03 -6.32 12.49
N LEU A 120 -0.74 -5.86 11.50
CA LEU A 120 -0.48 -4.56 10.87
C LEU A 120 -0.51 -3.42 11.89
N GLN A 121 -1.47 -3.42 12.81
CA GLN A 121 -1.53 -2.37 13.84
C GLN A 121 -0.26 -2.34 14.70
N VAL A 122 0.30 -3.49 15.08
CA VAL A 122 1.58 -3.53 15.83
C VAL A 122 2.74 -2.97 15.02
N LEU A 123 2.78 -3.21 13.71
CA LEU A 123 3.80 -2.63 12.84
C LEU A 123 3.65 -1.11 12.74
N LEU A 124 2.42 -0.61 12.64
CA LEU A 124 2.11 0.83 12.57
C LEU A 124 2.32 1.55 13.90
N ASP A 125 2.14 0.87 15.04
CA ASP A 125 2.47 1.39 16.36
C ASP A 125 3.99 1.63 16.51
N HIS A 126 4.80 0.86 15.77
CA HIS A 126 6.26 1.03 15.72
C HIS A 126 6.70 2.10 14.71
N GLU A 127 6.11 2.13 13.50
CA GLU A 127 6.41 3.13 12.46
C GLU A 127 5.13 3.50 11.70
N PRO A 128 4.43 4.59 12.11
CA PRO A 128 3.15 4.99 11.51
C PRO A 128 3.23 5.26 10.01
N GLU A 129 4.36 5.79 9.52
CA GLU A 129 4.61 6.09 8.11
C GLU A 129 4.59 4.83 7.23
N PHE A 130 4.72 3.63 7.82
CA PHE A 130 4.65 2.36 7.10
C PHE A 130 3.31 2.13 6.39
N ALA A 131 2.23 2.80 6.81
CA ALA A 131 0.94 2.76 6.08
C ALA A 131 1.07 3.26 4.63
N SER A 132 2.00 4.19 4.38
CA SER A 132 2.30 4.76 3.06
C SER A 132 3.58 4.20 2.46
N TYR A 133 3.97 2.97 2.86
CA TYR A 133 5.15 2.30 2.32
C TYR A 133 5.11 2.25 0.79
N SER A 134 6.21 2.67 0.16
CA SER A 134 6.32 2.86 -1.28
C SER A 134 7.67 2.38 -1.80
N VAL A 135 7.66 1.76 -2.97
CA VAL A 135 8.86 1.27 -3.66
C VAL A 135 8.81 1.61 -5.15
N ASP A 136 9.91 1.34 -5.85
CA ASP A 136 10.02 1.53 -7.30
C ASP A 136 9.67 2.97 -7.74
N TYR A 137 10.15 3.96 -6.99
CA TYR A 137 9.90 5.38 -7.25
C TYR A 137 8.40 5.77 -7.25
N GLY A 138 7.59 5.16 -6.37
CA GLY A 138 6.16 5.44 -6.28
C GLY A 138 5.32 4.67 -7.30
N MET A 139 5.89 3.67 -7.97
CA MET A 139 5.14 2.81 -8.89
C MET A 139 4.32 1.74 -8.18
N ARG A 140 4.76 1.31 -6.99
CA ARG A 140 4.06 0.35 -6.14
C ARG A 140 4.08 0.83 -4.69
N CYS A 141 2.93 0.80 -4.05
CA CYS A 141 2.82 1.04 -2.61
C CYS A 141 2.00 -0.07 -1.94
N PHE A 142 2.11 -0.17 -0.62
CA PHE A 142 1.43 -1.20 0.16
C PHE A 142 -0.09 -1.16 -0.08
N LEU A 143 -0.68 0.03 -0.14
CA LEU A 143 -2.12 0.18 -0.39
C LEU A 143 -2.54 -0.32 -1.77
N THR A 144 -1.78 -0.02 -2.84
CA THR A 144 -2.14 -0.50 -4.19
C THR A 144 -2.00 -2.00 -4.31
N ASP A 145 -0.96 -2.58 -3.71
CA ASP A 145 -0.75 -4.03 -3.74
C ASP A 145 -1.84 -4.76 -2.93
N ALA A 146 -2.27 -4.20 -1.81
CA ALA A 146 -3.41 -4.71 -1.03
C ALA A 146 -4.73 -4.59 -1.82
N CYS A 147 -4.98 -3.46 -2.48
CA CYS A 147 -6.21 -3.25 -3.26
C CYS A 147 -6.34 -4.24 -4.44
N ALA A 148 -5.21 -4.72 -4.98
CA ALA A 148 -5.20 -5.68 -6.08
C ALA A 148 -5.39 -7.15 -5.63
N ARG A 149 -5.39 -7.43 -4.32
CA ARG A 149 -5.72 -8.76 -3.79
C ARG A 149 -7.22 -9.00 -3.80
N ALA A 150 -7.61 -10.26 -3.71
CA ALA A 150 -9.02 -10.65 -3.61
C ALA A 150 -9.61 -10.18 -2.26
N PRO A 151 -10.88 -9.74 -2.22
CA PRO A 151 -11.45 -9.01 -1.09
C PRO A 151 -11.69 -9.86 0.17
N GLU A 152 -11.72 -11.19 0.06
CA GLU A 152 -12.16 -12.10 1.12
C GLU A 152 -11.38 -11.94 2.42
N GLU A 153 -10.07 -11.71 2.33
CA GLU A 153 -9.19 -11.60 3.51
C GLU A 153 -8.52 -10.22 3.65
N ILE A 154 -8.40 -9.44 2.57
CA ILE A 154 -7.61 -8.21 2.58
C ILE A 154 -8.38 -6.98 3.08
N VAL A 155 -9.72 -6.99 3.06
CA VAL A 155 -10.56 -5.83 3.42
C VAL A 155 -10.25 -5.26 4.82
N PRO A 156 -10.07 -6.07 5.88
CA PRO A 156 -9.67 -5.55 7.19
C PRO A 156 -8.31 -4.83 7.17
N VAL A 157 -7.33 -5.34 6.40
CA VAL A 157 -6.03 -4.69 6.21
C VAL A 157 -6.18 -3.37 5.47
N LEU A 158 -7.03 -3.30 4.44
CA LEU A 158 -7.33 -2.05 3.73
C LEU A 158 -7.95 -1.01 4.66
N HIS A 159 -8.84 -1.41 5.57
CA HIS A 159 -9.35 -0.48 6.58
C HIS A 159 -8.24 0.09 7.46
N VAL A 160 -7.36 -0.77 8.00
CA VAL A 160 -6.23 -0.33 8.84
C VAL A 160 -5.31 0.62 8.08
N LEU A 161 -4.91 0.29 6.85
CA LEU A 161 -4.07 1.16 6.02
C LEU A 161 -4.72 2.53 5.78
N LEU A 162 -5.98 2.53 5.35
CA LEU A 162 -6.71 3.77 5.07
C LEU A 162 -6.89 4.60 6.35
N ASP A 163 -7.22 3.98 7.48
CA ASP A 163 -7.40 4.70 8.75
C ASP A 163 -6.10 5.27 9.32
N ASN A 164 -4.96 4.65 9.01
CA ASN A 164 -3.62 5.10 9.41
C ASN A 164 -2.93 5.96 8.34
N GLY A 165 -3.68 6.56 7.42
CA GLY A 165 -3.16 7.62 6.55
C GLY A 165 -2.37 7.15 5.33
N ALA A 166 -2.55 5.89 4.89
CA ALA A 166 -2.00 5.43 3.62
C ALA A 166 -2.34 6.40 2.47
N ASP A 167 -1.33 6.77 1.67
CA ASP A 167 -1.51 7.67 0.53
C ASP A 167 -2.27 6.98 -0.60
N VAL A 168 -3.54 7.39 -0.76
CA VAL A 168 -4.46 6.88 -1.80
C VAL A 168 -4.07 7.30 -3.22
N ASN A 169 -3.17 8.27 -3.37
CA ASN A 169 -2.69 8.76 -4.65
C ASN A 169 -1.24 8.35 -4.94
N ASP A 170 -0.62 7.50 -4.13
CA ASP A 170 0.67 6.87 -4.48
C ASP A 170 0.44 5.56 -5.27
N GLY A 171 1.51 4.94 -5.79
CA GLY A 171 1.42 3.70 -6.54
C GLY A 171 0.93 3.92 -7.97
N TRP A 172 1.58 4.83 -8.70
CA TRP A 172 1.28 5.21 -10.09
C TRP A 172 1.72 4.18 -11.14
N GLY A 173 1.78 2.89 -10.80
CA GLY A 173 1.92 1.79 -11.76
C GLY A 173 0.81 1.80 -12.84
N PRO A 174 0.58 0.69 -13.57
CA PRO A 174 -0.22 0.68 -14.81
C PRO A 174 -1.68 1.17 -14.76
N GLY A 175 -2.17 1.63 -13.59
CA GLY A 175 -3.56 1.98 -13.33
C GLY A 175 -3.84 3.34 -12.68
N GLY A 176 -2.85 4.05 -12.14
CA GLY A 176 -3.08 5.38 -11.54
C GLY A 176 -3.67 5.39 -10.12
N GLY A 177 -3.02 4.68 -9.19
CA GLY A 177 -3.25 4.79 -7.74
C GLY A 177 -4.26 3.81 -7.15
N ALA A 178 -4.55 3.98 -5.85
CA ALA A 178 -5.32 3.02 -5.05
C ALA A 178 -6.75 2.79 -5.57
N LEU A 179 -7.42 3.85 -6.06
CA LEU A 179 -8.79 3.73 -6.57
C LEU A 179 -8.87 2.76 -7.76
N PHE A 180 -7.95 2.88 -8.70
CA PHE A 180 -7.96 1.99 -9.86
C PHE A 180 -7.57 0.56 -9.48
N ALA A 181 -6.58 0.39 -8.59
CA ALA A 181 -6.22 -0.93 -8.07
C ALA A 181 -7.39 -1.61 -7.35
N ALA A 182 -8.16 -0.86 -6.55
CA ALA A 182 -9.34 -1.37 -5.84
C ALA A 182 -10.43 -1.84 -6.81
N LEU A 183 -10.60 -1.15 -7.94
CA LEU A 183 -11.49 -1.61 -9.00
C LEU A 183 -10.96 -2.90 -9.64
N LEU A 184 -9.65 -3.01 -9.88
CA LEU A 184 -9.08 -4.20 -10.48
C LEU A 184 -9.24 -5.44 -9.59
N GLY A 185 -9.05 -5.29 -8.28
CA GLY A 185 -9.24 -6.35 -7.29
C GLY A 185 -10.69 -6.57 -6.84
N ASP A 186 -11.67 -5.96 -7.53
CA ASP A 186 -13.10 -6.07 -7.22
C ASP A 186 -13.42 -5.76 -5.74
N GLN A 187 -12.72 -4.78 -5.17
CA GLN A 187 -12.88 -4.40 -3.77
C GLN A 187 -14.29 -3.89 -3.48
N PRO A 188 -14.84 -4.14 -2.28
CA PRO A 188 -16.19 -3.74 -1.93
C PRO A 188 -16.46 -2.24 -2.06
N LEU A 189 -17.74 -1.87 -2.22
CA LEU A 189 -18.15 -0.48 -2.40
C LEU A 189 -17.68 0.43 -1.26
N GLU A 190 -17.69 -0.06 -0.01
CA GLU A 190 -17.25 0.70 1.15
C GLU A 190 -15.76 1.05 1.13
N ILE A 191 -14.91 0.16 0.60
CA ILE A 191 -13.48 0.44 0.42
C ILE A 191 -13.29 1.48 -0.67
N ILE A 192 -14.00 1.34 -1.79
CA ILE A 192 -13.95 2.31 -2.90
C ILE A 192 -14.41 3.68 -2.42
N ALA A 193 -15.53 3.76 -1.70
CA ALA A 193 -16.03 5.00 -1.10
C ALA A 193 -14.99 5.62 -0.16
N LYS A 194 -14.38 4.83 0.74
CA LYS A 194 -13.35 5.31 1.66
C LYS A 194 -12.12 5.87 0.94
N ILE A 195 -11.66 5.22 -0.14
CA ILE A 195 -10.55 5.72 -0.97
C ILE A 195 -10.90 7.06 -1.60
N VAL A 196 -12.10 7.18 -2.18
CA VAL A 196 -12.59 8.41 -2.83
C VAL A 196 -12.73 9.56 -1.81
N ASP A 197 -13.31 9.28 -0.65
CA ASP A 197 -13.47 10.23 0.45
C ASP A 197 -12.11 10.74 0.95
N LYS A 198 -11.10 9.86 1.01
CA LYS A 198 -9.76 10.22 1.48
C LYS A 198 -8.91 11.00 0.50
N GLY A 199 -9.22 11.03 -0.79
CA GLY A 199 -8.23 11.58 -1.72
C GLY A 199 -8.29 11.08 -3.14
N GLY A 200 -8.79 9.85 -3.34
CA GLY A 200 -8.55 9.08 -4.55
C GLY A 200 -8.95 9.83 -5.80
N ARG A 201 -7.99 10.01 -6.72
CA ARG A 201 -8.25 10.67 -7.99
C ARG A 201 -9.20 9.86 -8.86
N ILE A 202 -10.39 10.40 -9.08
CA ILE A 202 -11.36 9.85 -10.04
C ILE A 202 -10.85 10.15 -11.46
N SER A 203 -10.64 9.11 -12.26
CA SER A 203 -10.21 9.20 -13.66
C SER A 203 -11.22 8.51 -14.59
N THR A 204 -11.17 8.82 -15.89
CA THR A 204 -11.95 8.08 -16.91
C THR A 204 -11.66 6.59 -16.87
N GLY A 205 -10.38 6.21 -16.64
CA GLY A 205 -9.98 4.82 -16.45
C GLY A 205 -10.72 4.13 -15.31
N CYS A 206 -10.92 4.81 -14.17
CA CYS A 206 -11.70 4.27 -13.06
C CYS A 206 -13.15 4.03 -13.46
N ILE A 207 -13.79 4.99 -14.13
CA ILE A 207 -15.18 4.85 -14.60
C ILE A 207 -15.30 3.70 -15.61
N PHE A 208 -14.39 3.61 -16.58
CA PHE A 208 -14.40 2.53 -17.57
C PHE A 208 -14.22 1.15 -16.93
N SER A 209 -13.29 1.02 -15.98
CA SER A 209 -13.12 -0.23 -15.24
C SER A 209 -14.38 -0.63 -14.48
N ALA A 210 -15.06 0.32 -13.83
CA ALA A 210 -16.33 0.06 -13.15
C ALA A 210 -17.45 -0.37 -14.13
N ILE A 211 -17.54 0.27 -15.30
CA ILE A 211 -18.50 -0.08 -16.36
C ILE A 211 -18.23 -1.50 -16.89
N GLN A 212 -16.97 -1.81 -17.24
CA GLN A 212 -16.59 -3.12 -17.77
C GLN A 212 -16.87 -4.26 -16.79
N ARG A 213 -16.84 -3.96 -15.49
CA ARG A 213 -17.15 -4.90 -14.40
C ARG A 213 -18.63 -4.96 -14.04
N GLY A 214 -19.49 -4.19 -14.71
CA GLY A 214 -20.93 -4.15 -14.41
C GLY A 214 -21.25 -3.54 -13.04
N ARG A 215 -20.34 -2.74 -12.47
CA ARG A 215 -20.48 -2.18 -11.13
C ARG A 215 -21.25 -0.86 -11.13
N ALA A 216 -22.56 -0.96 -11.33
CA ALA A 216 -23.47 0.18 -11.35
C ALA A 216 -23.38 1.04 -10.07
N ASP A 217 -23.24 0.39 -8.91
CA ASP A 217 -23.04 1.01 -7.60
C ASP A 217 -21.83 1.95 -7.56
N VAL A 218 -20.70 1.50 -8.11
CA VAL A 218 -19.47 2.28 -8.18
C VAL A 218 -19.55 3.36 -9.25
N VAL A 219 -20.15 3.07 -10.40
CA VAL A 219 -20.37 4.09 -11.44
C VAL A 219 -21.18 5.25 -10.87
N GLU A 220 -22.25 4.95 -10.13
CA GLU A 220 -23.08 5.96 -9.45
C GLU A 220 -22.28 6.76 -8.43
N LEU A 221 -21.54 6.07 -7.55
CA LEU A 221 -20.67 6.69 -6.56
C LEU A 221 -19.68 7.67 -7.21
N LEU A 222 -18.91 7.22 -8.20
CA LEU A 222 -17.83 8.00 -8.80
C LEU A 222 -18.37 9.17 -9.64
N LEU A 223 -19.48 8.99 -10.36
CA LEU A 223 -20.07 10.05 -11.17
C LEU A 223 -20.69 11.16 -10.32
N ASN A 224 -21.35 10.79 -9.22
CA ASN A 224 -22.02 11.74 -8.33
C ASN A 224 -21.13 12.28 -7.21
N HIS A 225 -19.89 11.79 -7.07
CA HIS A 225 -18.99 12.29 -6.04
C HIS A 225 -18.60 13.75 -6.28
N LYS A 226 -18.63 14.57 -5.22
CA LYS A 226 -18.37 16.02 -5.26
C LYS A 226 -17.01 16.43 -5.86
N ARG A 227 -16.03 15.53 -5.87
CA ARG A 227 -14.67 15.75 -6.40
C ARG A 227 -14.51 15.32 -7.87
N ASN A 228 -15.56 14.82 -8.50
CA ASN A 228 -15.52 14.47 -9.92
C ASN A 228 -15.41 15.73 -10.79
N ASN A 229 -14.26 15.85 -11.47
CA ASN A 229 -13.90 16.95 -12.36
C ASN A 229 -13.68 16.50 -13.82
N LEU A 230 -14.28 15.39 -14.23
CA LEU A 230 -14.21 14.89 -15.61
C LEU A 230 -14.80 15.92 -16.60
N ASP A 231 -14.14 16.07 -17.75
CA ASP A 231 -14.48 17.06 -18.77
C ASP A 231 -15.57 16.59 -19.76
N GLY A 232 -15.90 17.44 -20.73
CA GLY A 232 -16.91 17.13 -21.75
C GLY A 232 -16.55 15.95 -22.65
N LYS A 233 -15.26 15.78 -22.97
CA LYS A 233 -14.79 14.65 -23.79
C LYS A 233 -14.93 13.34 -23.04
N ALA A 234 -14.52 13.31 -21.78
CA ALA A 234 -14.72 12.19 -20.87
C ALA A 234 -16.20 11.78 -20.78
N ARG A 235 -17.14 12.73 -20.75
CA ARG A 235 -18.59 12.44 -20.72
C ARG A 235 -19.06 11.68 -21.96
N GLU A 236 -18.64 12.09 -23.14
CA GLU A 236 -18.97 11.37 -24.38
C GLU A 236 -18.43 9.94 -24.35
N ASP A 237 -17.15 9.79 -24.00
CA ASP A 237 -16.51 8.48 -23.97
C ASP A 237 -17.15 7.54 -22.92
N ILE A 238 -17.57 8.07 -21.76
CA ILE A 238 -18.28 7.33 -20.71
C ILE A 238 -19.67 6.88 -21.17
N ARG A 239 -20.40 7.74 -21.88
CA ARG A 239 -21.71 7.39 -22.46
C ARG A 239 -21.58 6.31 -23.53
N ASP A 240 -20.59 6.40 -24.40
CA ASP A 240 -20.32 5.38 -25.40
C ASP A 240 -19.94 4.04 -24.75
N ALA A 241 -19.11 4.07 -23.71
CA ALA A 241 -18.74 2.88 -22.94
C ALA A 241 -19.95 2.25 -22.24
N ALA A 242 -20.81 3.06 -21.60
CA ALA A 242 -22.04 2.59 -20.98
C ALA A 242 -22.97 1.93 -22.00
N GLN A 243 -23.15 2.54 -23.18
CA GLN A 243 -24.01 1.97 -24.22
C GLN A 243 -23.46 0.64 -24.75
N LYS A 244 -22.14 0.51 -24.89
CA LYS A 244 -21.46 -0.74 -25.29
C LYS A 244 -21.59 -1.85 -24.24
N SER A 245 -21.69 -1.50 -22.96
CA SER A 245 -21.88 -2.50 -21.88
C SER A 245 -23.24 -3.20 -21.95
N ALA A 246 -24.23 -2.58 -22.59
CA ALA A 246 -25.64 -3.02 -22.63
C ALA A 246 -26.32 -3.18 -21.25
N ASP A 247 -25.69 -2.71 -20.17
CA ASP A 247 -26.27 -2.68 -18.82
C ASP A 247 -27.22 -1.48 -18.66
N LYS A 248 -28.51 -1.77 -18.51
CA LYS A 248 -29.56 -0.73 -18.40
C LYS A 248 -29.40 0.15 -17.17
N ASN A 249 -28.88 -0.37 -16.06
CA ASN A 249 -28.69 0.40 -14.84
C ASN A 249 -27.54 1.40 -15.05
N ILE A 250 -26.41 0.93 -15.59
CA ILE A 250 -25.25 1.79 -15.90
C ILE A 250 -25.63 2.87 -16.92
N ILE A 251 -26.36 2.50 -17.98
CA ILE A 251 -26.85 3.46 -18.98
C ILE A 251 -27.70 4.55 -18.32
N SER A 252 -28.63 4.16 -17.44
CA SER A 252 -29.52 5.11 -16.75
C SER A 252 -28.74 6.05 -15.83
N ILE A 253 -27.78 5.53 -15.07
CA ILE A 253 -26.91 6.33 -14.19
C ILE A 253 -26.11 7.37 -14.99
N VAL A 254 -25.49 6.94 -16.09
CA VAL A 254 -24.65 7.82 -16.94
C VAL A 254 -25.48 8.89 -17.65
N GLN A 255 -26.71 8.57 -18.06
CA GLN A 255 -27.66 9.53 -18.63
C GLN A 255 -28.04 10.60 -17.60
N ALA A 256 -28.48 10.18 -16.41
CA ALA A 256 -28.86 11.11 -15.34
C ALA A 256 -27.70 12.05 -14.95
N TRP A 257 -26.48 11.53 -14.83
CA TRP A 257 -25.29 12.35 -14.56
C TRP A 257 -25.01 13.38 -15.66
N SER A 258 -25.22 13.01 -16.92
CA SER A 258 -24.96 13.88 -18.07
C SER A 258 -25.91 15.08 -18.08
N GLU A 259 -27.18 14.87 -17.77
CA GLU A 259 -28.25 15.89 -17.76
C GLU A 259 -28.06 16.96 -16.67
N ILE A 260 -27.58 16.54 -15.49
CA ILE A 260 -27.31 17.44 -14.34
C ILE A 260 -26.21 18.45 -14.70
N LYS A 261 -25.14 18.00 -15.34
CA LYS A 261 -24.00 18.88 -15.68
C LYS A 261 -24.27 19.78 -16.87
N THR A 262 -25.12 19.39 -17.83
CA THR A 262 -25.62 20.30 -18.88
C THR A 262 -26.44 21.43 -18.26
N SER A 263 -27.32 21.11 -17.31
CA SER A 263 -28.13 22.12 -16.60
C SER A 263 -27.28 23.12 -15.80
N GLN A 264 -26.15 22.68 -15.21
CA GLN A 264 -25.19 23.57 -14.54
C GLN A 264 -24.33 24.39 -15.51
N GLY A 265 -24.00 23.83 -16.69
CA GLY A 265 -23.30 24.54 -17.76
C GLY A 265 -24.15 25.64 -18.40
N ASP A 266 -25.44 25.37 -18.60
CA ASP A 266 -26.40 26.33 -19.17
C ASP A 266 -26.71 27.48 -18.19
N LEU A 267 -26.70 27.23 -16.88
CA LEU A 267 -26.79 28.28 -15.86
C LEU A 267 -25.52 29.15 -15.79
N ALA A 268 -24.33 28.58 -16.02
CA ALA A 268 -23.07 29.32 -16.05
C ALA A 268 -22.88 30.10 -17.38
N GLY A 269 -23.35 29.57 -18.51
CA GLY A 269 -23.38 30.26 -19.80
C GLY A 269 -24.37 31.44 -19.81
N ASN A 270 -25.55 31.28 -19.20
CA ASN A 270 -26.51 32.37 -19.04
C ASN A 270 -26.09 33.43 -18.00
N ALA A 271 -25.13 33.13 -17.13
CA ALA A 271 -24.55 34.10 -16.18
C ALA A 271 -23.40 34.93 -16.79
N SER A 272 -22.77 34.49 -17.89
CA SER A 272 -21.68 35.20 -18.55
C SER A 272 -22.12 36.10 -19.72
N GLU A 273 -23.37 36.02 -20.17
CA GLU A 273 -23.90 36.84 -21.28
C GLU A 273 -24.49 38.22 -20.89
N SER A 274 -24.24 38.75 -19.69
CA SER A 274 -24.70 40.10 -19.32
C SER A 274 -23.67 41.03 -18.68
N LYS A 275 -22.41 41.01 -19.11
CA LYS A 275 -21.49 42.13 -18.82
C LYS A 275 -20.56 42.47 -19.99
N ASP A 276 -21.15 42.98 -21.07
CA ASP A 276 -20.46 43.97 -21.89
C ASP A 276 -21.33 45.23 -22.08
N LYS A 277 -21.16 46.18 -21.18
CA LYS A 277 -21.27 47.61 -21.51
C LYS A 277 -20.08 48.31 -20.89
N GLY A 278 -19.06 48.49 -21.74
CA GLY A 278 -17.75 49.03 -21.41
C GLY A 278 -17.75 50.26 -20.51
N TRP A 279 -16.96 50.15 -19.45
CA TRP A 279 -16.61 51.26 -18.56
C TRP A 279 -15.43 52.10 -19.11
N TRP A 280 -14.79 51.65 -20.18
CA TRP A 280 -13.59 52.28 -20.75
C TRP A 280 -13.84 53.38 -21.80
N ARG A 281 -15.09 53.61 -22.24
CA ARG A 281 -15.42 54.65 -23.26
C ARG A 281 -15.65 56.06 -22.68
N LYS A 282 -15.09 56.37 -21.50
CA LYS A 282 -15.30 57.68 -20.84
C LYS A 282 -14.03 58.46 -20.48
N LEU A 283 -12.84 58.10 -20.99
CA LEU A 283 -11.60 58.76 -20.54
C LEU A 283 -10.54 59.17 -21.57
N LEU A 284 -10.81 59.17 -22.88
CA LEU A 284 -9.99 59.91 -23.86
C LEU A 284 -10.87 60.45 -24.99
#